data_AF-A0A0M9ZPX8-F1
#
_entry.id   AF-A0A0M9ZPX8-F1
#
_cell.length_a   1.000
_cell.length_b   1.000
_cell.length_c   1.000
_cell.angle_alpha   90.00
_cell.angle_beta   90.00
_cell.angle_gamma   90.00
#
_symmetry.space_group_name_H-M   'P 1'
#
loop_
_entity.id
_entity.type
_entity.pdbx_description
1 polymer ?
#
loop_
_entity_poly.entity_id
_entity_poly.type
_entity_poly.pdbx_seq_one_letter_code
_entity_poly.pdbx_strand_id
1 'polypeptide(L)'
;LAQPDGALVPMKLNTETLRKQFGADVPPLFRSLIRAQVRTAATPQAGGAPAAEGQESLAERLAGLGAEECEKFLVDLVRSNVASVLGYPSPESVDAAKAFKELGFDSLTSVELRNRLNAATETRLPAGLV
;
A
#
# COMPACT_ATOMS: atom_id res chain seq x y z
N LEU A 1 -8.59 -39.02 -20.15
CA LEU A 1 -7.61 -38.66 -19.10
C LEU A 1 -7.99 -37.28 -18.60
N ALA A 2 -8.60 -37.20 -17.41
CA ALA A 2 -9.03 -35.95 -16.81
C ALA A 2 -7.80 -35.10 -16.47
N GLN A 3 -7.70 -33.89 -17.04
CA GLN A 3 -6.76 -32.90 -16.54
C GLN A 3 -7.23 -32.46 -15.16
N PRO A 4 -6.33 -32.30 -14.17
CA PRO A 4 -6.70 -31.77 -12.87
C PRO A 4 -7.25 -30.34 -13.05
N ASP A 5 -8.43 -30.11 -12.50
CA ASP A 5 -9.09 -28.80 -12.46
C ASP A 5 -8.17 -27.84 -11.68
N GLY A 6 -7.60 -26.87 -12.39
CA GLY A 6 -6.65 -25.92 -11.81
C GLY A 6 -7.39 -24.91 -10.93
N ALA A 7 -7.28 -25.04 -9.61
CA ALA A 7 -7.84 -24.07 -8.68
C ALA A 7 -6.93 -22.84 -8.56
N LEU A 8 -7.50 -21.65 -8.76
CA LEU A 8 -6.83 -20.38 -8.47
C LEU A 8 -6.84 -20.12 -6.97
N VAL A 9 -5.65 -20.05 -6.36
CA VAL A 9 -5.49 -19.77 -4.93
C VAL A 9 -4.75 -18.44 -4.76
N PRO A 10 -5.38 -17.41 -4.16
CA PRO A 10 -4.67 -16.19 -3.82
C PRO A 10 -3.71 -16.46 -2.66
N MET A 11 -2.40 -16.35 -2.90
CA MET A 11 -1.35 -16.52 -1.90
C MET A 11 -0.36 -15.35 -1.98
N LYS A 12 0.06 -14.84 -0.82
CA LYS A 12 1.10 -13.81 -0.73
C LYS A 12 2.47 -14.47 -0.86
N LEU A 13 3.20 -14.16 -1.92
CA LEU A 13 4.55 -14.66 -2.14
C LEU A 13 5.56 -13.53 -1.97
N ASN A 14 6.55 -13.70 -1.08
CA ASN A 14 7.61 -12.73 -0.86
C ASN A 14 8.74 -12.93 -1.88
N THR A 15 8.64 -12.23 -3.00
CA THR A 15 9.57 -12.34 -4.14
C THR A 15 10.99 -11.87 -3.81
N GLU A 16 11.14 -10.94 -2.86
CA GLU A 16 12.44 -10.45 -2.43
C GLU A 16 13.19 -11.48 -1.59
N THR A 17 12.48 -12.19 -0.71
CA THR A 17 13.02 -13.34 0.04
C THR A 17 13.40 -14.48 -0.91
N LEU A 18 12.55 -14.81 -1.88
CA LEU A 18 12.87 -15.82 -2.90
C LEU A 18 14.15 -15.45 -3.68
N ARG A 19 14.31 -14.17 -4.06
CA ARG A 19 15.52 -13.71 -4.76
C ARG A 19 16.78 -13.84 -3.91
N LYS A 20 16.72 -13.50 -2.62
CA LYS A 20 17.87 -13.66 -1.70
C LYS A 20 18.22 -15.12 -1.47
N GLN A 21 17.20 -15.99 -1.40
CA GLN A 21 17.37 -17.42 -1.14
C GLN A 21 17.93 -18.18 -2.33
N PHE A 22 17.44 -17.91 -3.55
CA PHE A 22 17.83 -18.63 -4.75
C PHE A 22 18.96 -17.94 -5.54
N GLY A 23 19.21 -16.65 -5.30
CA GLY A 23 20.27 -15.90 -5.98
C GLY A 23 20.17 -16.02 -7.52
N ALA A 24 21.24 -16.49 -8.16
CA ALA A 24 21.28 -16.75 -9.60
C ALA A 24 20.68 -18.12 -10.00
N ASP A 25 20.49 -19.04 -9.05
CA ASP A 25 20.01 -20.41 -9.27
C ASP A 25 18.52 -20.54 -8.91
N VAL A 26 17.69 -19.86 -9.70
CA VAL A 26 16.23 -19.83 -9.49
C VAL A 26 15.55 -21.00 -10.22
N PRO A 27 14.76 -21.83 -9.53
CA PRO A 27 14.00 -22.90 -10.18
C PRO A 27 13.06 -22.38 -11.27
N PRO A 28 12.84 -23.15 -12.36
CA PRO A 28 12.13 -22.66 -13.56
C PRO A 28 10.70 -22.19 -13.29
N LEU A 29 10.02 -22.79 -12.30
CA LEU A 29 8.67 -22.38 -11.88
C LEU A 29 8.63 -20.96 -11.29
N PHE A 30 9.68 -20.54 -10.58
CA PHE A 30 9.76 -19.23 -9.94
C PHE A 30 10.39 -18.15 -10.83
N ARG A 31 11.12 -18.55 -11.88
CA ARG A 31 11.77 -17.61 -12.80
C ARG A 31 10.77 -16.70 -13.51
N SER A 32 9.61 -17.23 -13.89
CA SER A 32 8.55 -16.43 -14.52
C SER A 32 7.92 -15.44 -13.54
N LEU A 33 7.76 -15.82 -12.27
CA LEU A 33 7.17 -14.94 -11.25
C LEU A 33 8.12 -13.81 -10.85
N ILE A 34 9.41 -14.13 -10.64
CA ILE A 34 10.44 -13.15 -10.29
C ILE A 34 10.73 -12.21 -11.47
N ARG A 35 10.75 -12.72 -12.71
CA ARG A 35 10.93 -11.89 -13.92
C ARG A 35 9.67 -11.13 -14.31
N ALA A 36 8.47 -11.68 -14.11
CA ALA A 36 7.21 -10.96 -14.32
C ALA A 36 7.21 -9.70 -13.48
N GLN A 37 7.71 -9.75 -12.24
CA GLN A 37 7.75 -8.54 -11.43
C GLN A 37 8.75 -7.47 -11.91
N VAL A 38 9.81 -7.86 -12.63
CA VAL A 38 10.70 -6.89 -13.31
C VAL A 38 10.07 -6.34 -14.59
N ARG A 39 9.06 -7.03 -15.17
CA ARG A 39 8.32 -6.60 -16.37
C ARG A 39 6.93 -6.02 -16.10
N THR A 40 6.44 -6.06 -14.86
CA THR A 40 5.18 -5.42 -14.46
C THR A 40 5.43 -3.99 -14.01
N ALA A 41 5.86 -3.19 -14.98
CA ALA A 41 5.38 -1.83 -15.18
C ALA A 41 4.74 -1.78 -16.59
N ALA A 42 3.85 -2.73 -16.88
CA ALA A 42 2.95 -2.64 -18.01
C ALA A 42 1.72 -1.89 -17.52
N THR A 43 1.67 -0.61 -17.90
CA THR A 43 0.55 0.31 -17.74
C THR A 43 -0.78 -0.28 -18.19
N PRO A 44 -1.84 -0.21 -17.39
CA PRO A 44 -3.14 0.19 -17.89
C PRO A 44 -3.21 1.71 -17.87
N GLN A 45 -3.43 2.27 -19.05
CA GLN A 45 -3.79 3.66 -19.27
C GLN A 45 -5.04 4.01 -18.46
N ALA A 46 -4.87 4.79 -17.39
CA ALA A 46 -5.92 5.61 -16.78
C ALA A 46 -5.24 6.81 -16.10
N GLY A 47 -5.35 7.98 -16.74
CA GLY A 47 -5.10 9.29 -16.13
C GLY A 47 -3.72 9.50 -15.48
N GLY A 48 -2.66 9.54 -16.30
CA GLY A 48 -1.36 10.04 -15.85
C GLY A 48 -1.43 11.54 -15.56
N ALA A 49 -1.60 11.91 -14.29
CA ALA A 49 -0.94 13.11 -13.78
C ALA A 49 0.56 12.77 -13.68
N PRO A 50 1.46 13.67 -14.11
CA PRO A 50 2.88 13.40 -14.09
C PRO A 50 3.33 13.12 -12.66
N ALA A 51 4.21 12.14 -12.49
CA ALA A 51 5.07 12.07 -11.31
C ALA A 51 5.76 13.44 -11.20
N ALA A 52 5.31 14.27 -10.27
CA ALA A 52 5.92 15.55 -10.04
C ALA A 52 7.26 15.27 -9.37
N GLU A 53 8.33 15.54 -10.10
CA GLU A 53 9.72 15.62 -9.63
C GLU A 53 9.90 16.85 -8.69
N GLY A 54 8.97 17.00 -7.75
CA GLY A 54 8.84 18.13 -6.84
C GLY A 54 7.83 17.88 -5.71
N GLN A 55 7.55 16.61 -5.38
CA GLN A 55 6.84 16.31 -4.12
C GLN A 55 7.78 16.68 -2.98
N GLU A 56 7.53 17.83 -2.33
CA GLU A 56 8.13 18.17 -1.04
C GLU A 56 8.01 16.97 -0.11
N SER A 57 9.12 16.55 0.48
CA SER A 57 9.12 15.42 1.41
C SER A 57 8.10 15.70 2.51
N LEU A 58 7.40 14.69 3.03
CA LEU A 58 6.41 14.90 4.09
C LEU A 58 7.03 15.67 5.28
N ALA A 59 8.31 15.42 5.57
CA ALA A 59 9.07 16.16 6.57
C ALA A 59 9.25 17.66 6.24
N GLU A 60 9.52 18.02 4.99
CA GLU A 60 9.68 19.42 4.54
C GLU A 60 8.35 20.16 4.62
N ARG A 61 7.27 19.49 4.22
CA ARG A 61 5.92 20.04 4.25
C ARG A 61 5.42 20.24 5.67
N LEU A 62 5.71 19.31 6.59
CA LEU A 62 5.40 19.48 8.01
C LEU A 62 6.26 20.55 8.69
N ALA A 63 7.52 20.73 8.28
CA ALA A 63 8.41 21.74 8.85
C ALA A 63 7.94 23.18 8.60
N GLY A 64 7.16 23.39 7.53
CA GLY A 64 6.54 24.69 7.21
C GLY A 64 5.19 24.96 7.89
N LEU A 65 4.61 23.99 8.60
CA LEU A 65 3.26 24.09 9.18
C LEU A 65 3.31 24.41 10.68
N GLY A 66 2.38 25.25 11.14
CA GLY A 66 2.06 25.36 12.56
C GLY A 66 1.46 24.06 13.09
N ALA A 67 1.49 23.84 14.41
CA ALA A 67 1.05 22.58 15.03
C ALA A 67 -0.39 22.19 14.66
N GLU A 68 -1.32 23.14 14.64
CA GLU A 68 -2.73 22.90 14.29
C GLU A 68 -2.91 22.51 12.82
N GLU A 69 -2.14 23.12 11.91
CA GLU A 69 -2.19 22.83 10.48
C GLU A 69 -1.51 21.50 10.15
N CYS A 70 -0.43 21.17 10.89
CA CYS A 70 0.21 19.86 10.86
C CYS A 70 -0.76 18.75 11.26
N GLU A 71 -1.52 18.93 12.35
CA GLU A 71 -2.52 17.97 12.79
C GLU A 71 -3.61 17.76 11.72
N LYS A 72 -4.20 18.84 11.20
CA LYS A 72 -5.22 18.76 10.14
C LYS A 72 -4.71 18.04 8.91
N PHE A 73 -3.48 18.35 8.50
CA PHE A 73 -2.84 17.71 7.35
C PHE A 73 -2.67 16.20 7.56
N LEU A 74 -2.19 15.79 8.74
CA LEU A 74 -2.03 14.38 9.08
C LEU A 74 -3.37 13.65 9.14
N VAL A 75 -4.41 14.28 9.68
CA VAL A 75 -5.77 13.72 9.70
C VAL A 75 -6.30 13.51 8.28
N ASP A 76 -6.13 14.49 7.40
CA ASP A 76 -6.55 14.37 5.99
C ASP A 76 -5.79 13.25 5.26
N LEU A 77 -4.49 13.14 5.49
CA LEU A 77 -3.66 12.06 4.94
C LEU A 77 -4.19 10.68 5.38
N VAL A 78 -4.49 10.52 6.66
CA VAL A 78 -5.03 9.24 7.18
C VAL A 78 -6.42 8.97 6.59
N ARG A 79 -7.32 9.95 6.55
CA ARG A 79 -8.67 9.80 5.97
C ARG A 79 -8.63 9.42 4.49
N SER A 80 -7.71 10.00 3.72
CA SER A 80 -7.50 9.67 2.30
C SER A 80 -7.04 8.23 2.10
N ASN A 81 -6.13 7.75 2.96
CA ASN A 81 -5.69 6.36 2.92
C ASN A 81 -6.80 5.40 3.38
N VAL A 82 -7.56 5.75 4.41
CA VAL A 82 -8.71 4.96 4.88
C VAL A 82 -9.79 4.86 3.79
N ALA A 83 -10.14 5.97 3.16
CA ALA A 83 -11.10 5.99 2.06
C ALA A 83 -10.66 5.09 0.91
N SER A 84 -9.37 5.12 0.57
CA SER A 84 -8.80 4.26 -0.46
C SER A 84 -8.85 2.76 -0.12
N VAL A 85 -8.66 2.40 1.15
CA VAL A 85 -8.65 0.99 1.59
C VAL A 85 -10.07 0.43 1.69
N LEU A 86 -11.00 1.22 2.24
CA LEU A 86 -12.39 0.78 2.46
C LEU A 86 -13.32 1.09 1.26
N GLY A 87 -12.82 1.76 0.22
CA GLY A 87 -13.58 2.08 -0.98
C GLY A 87 -14.60 3.22 -0.80
N TYR A 88 -14.36 4.14 0.13
CA TYR A 88 -15.19 5.34 0.25
C TYR A 88 -14.96 6.27 -0.94
N PRO A 89 -16.01 6.98 -1.40
CA PRO A 89 -15.92 7.87 -2.55
C PRO A 89 -15.08 9.12 -2.27
N SER A 90 -14.88 9.50 -1.00
CA SER A 90 -14.10 10.67 -0.60
C SER A 90 -13.56 10.52 0.83
N PRO A 91 -12.42 11.14 1.16
CA PRO A 91 -11.88 11.19 2.54
C PRO A 91 -12.86 11.83 3.53
N GLU A 92 -13.68 12.76 3.04
CA GLU A 92 -14.70 13.47 3.82
C GLU A 92 -15.80 12.54 4.34
N SER A 93 -16.03 11.41 3.67
CA SER A 93 -16.99 10.38 4.10
C SER A 93 -16.49 9.53 5.26
N VAL A 94 -15.18 9.60 5.57
CA VAL A 94 -14.58 8.89 6.72
C VAL A 94 -14.72 9.76 7.95
N ASP A 95 -15.46 9.30 8.95
CA ASP A 95 -15.57 10.00 10.24
C ASP A 95 -14.30 9.77 11.07
N ALA A 96 -13.54 10.84 11.33
CA ALA A 96 -12.28 10.78 12.07
C ALA A 96 -12.46 10.50 13.58
N ALA A 97 -13.67 10.66 14.12
CA ALA A 97 -13.96 10.39 15.52
C ALA A 97 -14.40 8.94 15.78
N LYS A 98 -14.67 8.15 14.73
CA LYS A 98 -15.06 6.74 14.87
C LYS A 98 -13.86 5.82 15.03
N ALA A 99 -14.05 4.75 15.81
CA ALA A 99 -13.03 3.73 15.90
C ALA A 99 -12.87 3.01 14.54
N PHE A 100 -11.65 2.61 14.19
CA PHE A 100 -11.37 1.87 12.95
C PHE A 100 -12.25 0.61 12.81
N LYS A 101 -12.52 -0.09 13.90
CA LYS A 101 -13.40 -1.27 13.93
C LYS A 101 -14.85 -0.94 13.51
N GLU A 102 -15.35 0.25 13.87
CA GLU A 102 -16.69 0.71 13.49
C GLU A 102 -16.76 1.16 12.03
N LEU A 103 -15.62 1.56 11.45
CA LEU A 103 -15.48 1.84 10.02
C LEU A 103 -15.36 0.56 9.18
N GLY A 104 -15.25 -0.61 9.82
CA GLY A 104 -15.13 -1.91 9.12
C GLY A 104 -13.70 -2.37 8.92
N PHE A 105 -12.72 -1.87 9.69
CA PHE A 105 -11.38 -2.42 9.68
C PHE A 105 -11.32 -3.82 10.30
N ASP A 106 -10.57 -4.69 9.63
CA ASP A 106 -10.18 -6.01 10.10
C ASP A 106 -8.65 -6.16 10.07
N SER A 107 -8.14 -7.34 10.43
CA SER A 107 -6.70 -7.58 10.48
C SER A 107 -5.99 -7.43 9.11
N LEU A 108 -6.68 -7.67 7.99
CA LEU A 108 -6.11 -7.52 6.66
C LEU A 108 -6.06 -6.04 6.26
N THR A 109 -7.18 -5.33 6.40
CA THR A 109 -7.26 -3.90 6.03
C THR A 109 -6.36 -3.05 6.94
N SER A 110 -6.20 -3.41 8.21
CA SER A 110 -5.26 -2.74 9.14
C SER A 110 -3.81 -2.84 8.66
N VAL A 111 -3.40 -4.01 8.16
CA VAL A 111 -2.05 -4.20 7.60
C VAL A 111 -1.87 -3.43 6.29
N GLU A 112 -2.89 -3.37 5.44
CA GLU A 112 -2.86 -2.56 4.22
C GLU A 112 -2.73 -1.06 4.51
N LEU A 113 -3.56 -0.53 5.41
CA LEU A 113 -3.48 0.88 5.84
C LEU A 113 -2.09 1.20 6.38
N ARG A 114 -1.53 0.36 7.26
CA ARG A 114 -0.18 0.54 7.79
C ARG A 114 0.87 0.58 6.69
N ASN A 115 0.80 -0.32 5.72
CA ASN A 115 1.77 -0.35 4.61
C ASN A 115 1.68 0.91 3.75
N ARG A 116 0.45 1.41 3.50
CA ARG A 116 0.24 2.66 2.75
C ARG A 116 0.75 3.88 3.51
N LEU A 117 0.49 3.96 4.82
CA LEU A 117 1.00 5.03 5.67
C LEU A 117 2.53 5.00 5.79
N ASN A 118 3.16 3.83 5.87
CA ASN A 118 4.62 3.71 5.83
C ASN A 118 5.20 4.25 4.52
N ALA A 119 4.55 3.94 3.39
CA ALA A 119 4.98 4.45 2.09
C ALA A 119 4.78 5.96 1.95
N ALA A 120 3.68 6.50 2.49
CA ALA A 120 3.36 7.94 2.41
C ALA A 120 4.18 8.80 3.38
N THR A 121 4.56 8.25 4.54
CA THR A 121 5.32 8.97 5.57
C THR A 121 6.81 8.69 5.52
N GLU A 122 7.24 7.71 4.72
CA GLU A 122 8.62 7.23 4.65
C GLU A 122 9.17 6.76 6.02
N THR A 123 8.28 6.48 6.98
CA THR A 123 8.62 5.99 8.32
C THR A 123 8.13 4.57 8.55
N ARG A 124 8.75 3.87 9.51
CA ARG A 124 8.34 2.52 9.90
C ARG A 124 7.39 2.58 11.09
N LEU A 125 6.09 2.47 10.83
CA LEU A 125 5.06 2.41 11.85
C LEU A 125 5.00 1.01 12.52
N PRO A 126 4.74 0.94 13.84
CA PRO A 126 4.64 -0.32 14.58
C PRO A 126 3.43 -1.17 14.14
N ALA A 127 3.52 -2.48 14.34
CA ALA A 127 2.55 -3.45 13.82
C ALA A 127 1.19 -3.49 14.55
N GLY A 128 0.98 -2.68 15.59
CA GLY A 128 -0.26 -2.63 16.38
C GLY A 128 -0.87 -1.22 16.49
N LEU A 129 -0.62 -0.37 15.49
CA LEU A 129 -1.11 1.02 15.49
C LEU A 129 -2.62 1.13 15.19
N VAL A 130 -3.20 0.12 14.55
CA VAL A 130 -4.59 0.08 14.08
C VAL A 130 -5.38 -0.97 14.83
#